data_AF-A0A0A7PPX6-F1
#
_entry.id   AF-A0A0A7PPX6-F1
#
_cell.length_a   1.000
_cell.length_b   1.000
_cell.length_c   1.000
_cell.angle_alpha   90.00
_cell.angle_beta   90.00
_cell.angle_gamma   90.00
#
_symmetry.space_group_name_H-M   'P 1'
#
loop_
_entity.id
_entity.type
_entity.pdbx_description
1 polymer ?
#
loop_
_entity_poly.entity_id
_entity_poly.type
_entity_poly.pdbx_seq_one_letter_code
_entity_poly.pdbx_strand_id
1 'polypeptide(L)'
;MIRCVSFQPHQPVPSDALALRIATSIRYASALVQNPTCLVQALAAKILLGLRGYASQIKVGVRRNGDTFGAHAWLISDGKIVLGGDSENVASFQPLMKIE
;
A
#
# COMPACT_ATOMS: atom_id res chain seq x y z
N MET A 1 6.48 -8.72 24.55
CA MET A 1 5.90 -9.92 23.89
C MET A 1 5.45 -9.50 22.49
N ILE A 2 6.29 -9.70 21.48
CA ILE A 2 5.92 -9.38 20.08
C ILE A 2 4.91 -10.44 19.67
N ARG A 3 3.63 -10.09 19.56
CA ARG A 3 2.63 -10.98 18.98
C ARG A 3 3.11 -11.29 17.56
N CYS A 4 3.41 -12.55 17.28
CA CYS A 4 3.66 -12.99 15.92
C CYS A 4 2.38 -12.65 15.13
N VAL A 5 2.41 -11.61 14.30
CA VAL A 5 1.30 -11.26 13.42
C VAL A 5 1.29 -12.37 12.38
N SER A 6 0.60 -13.47 12.68
CA SER A 6 0.31 -14.48 11.68
C SER A 6 -0.63 -13.83 10.67
N PHE A 7 -0.08 -13.44 9.53
CA PHE A 7 -0.84 -13.06 8.36
C PHE A 7 -1.50 -14.34 7.83
N GLN A 8 -2.59 -14.78 8.45
CA GLN A 8 -3.52 -15.72 7.82
C GLN A 8 -4.59 -14.87 7.11
N PRO A 9 -4.43 -14.59 5.80
CA PRO A 9 -5.46 -13.92 5.04
C PRO A 9 -6.66 -14.86 4.89
N HIS A 10 -7.79 -14.48 5.47
CA HIS A 10 -9.06 -15.21 5.33
C HIS A 10 -10.15 -14.36 4.69
N GLN A 11 -10.01 -13.02 4.72
CA GLN A 11 -11.02 -12.11 4.19
C GLN A 11 -10.63 -11.58 2.79
N PRO A 12 -11.58 -11.58 1.83
CA PRO A 12 -11.42 -10.90 0.54
C PRO A 12 -11.41 -9.37 0.71
N VAL A 13 -11.35 -8.61 -0.39
CA VAL A 13 -11.23 -7.14 -0.46
C VAL A 13 -11.86 -6.41 0.75
N PRO A 14 -11.16 -5.49 1.43
CA PRO A 14 -11.78 -4.63 2.44
C PRO A 14 -12.92 -3.82 1.82
N SER A 15 -13.98 -3.56 2.60
CA SER A 15 -15.03 -2.66 2.13
C SER A 15 -14.45 -1.30 1.73
N ASP A 16 -15.05 -0.63 0.75
CA ASP A 16 -14.53 0.65 0.25
C ASP A 16 -14.44 1.70 1.38
N ALA A 17 -15.38 1.66 2.33
CA ALA A 17 -15.32 2.49 3.54
C ALA A 17 -14.11 2.17 4.42
N LEU A 18 -13.74 0.90 4.58
CA LEU A 18 -12.56 0.49 5.35
C LEU A 18 -11.26 0.89 4.65
N ALA A 19 -11.19 0.66 3.34
CA ALA A 19 -10.06 1.07 2.50
C ALA A 19 -9.83 2.58 2.59
N LEU A 20 -10.89 3.38 2.43
CA LEU A 20 -10.83 4.84 2.54
C LEU A 20 -10.40 5.28 3.93
N ARG A 21 -10.91 4.64 4.99
CA ARG A 21 -10.50 4.94 6.37
C ARG A 21 -9.01 4.69 6.57
N ILE A 22 -8.49 3.54 6.12
CA ILE A 22 -7.06 3.23 6.22
C ILE A 22 -6.22 4.24 5.42
N ALA A 23 -6.60 4.51 4.17
CA ALA A 23 -5.90 5.48 3.33
C ALA A 23 -5.84 6.88 3.97
N THR A 24 -6.97 7.33 4.50
CA THR A 24 -7.07 8.63 5.19
C THR A 24 -6.24 8.64 6.48
N SER A 25 -6.34 7.59 7.29
CA SER A 25 -5.54 7.46 8.52
C SER A 25 -4.04 7.46 8.24
N ILE A 26 -3.57 6.76 7.21
CA ILE A 26 -2.16 6.75 6.82
C ILE A 26 -1.72 8.12 6.32
N ARG A 27 -2.54 8.82 5.51
CA ARG A 27 -2.23 10.19 5.07
C ARG A 27 -2.07 11.13 6.25
N TYR A 28 -2.97 11.10 7.23
CA TYR A 28 -2.83 11.93 8.43
C TYR A 28 -1.62 11.52 9.30
N ALA A 29 -1.40 10.22 9.50
CA ALA A 29 -0.26 9.73 10.26
C ALA A 29 1.08 10.08 9.59
N SER A 30 1.13 10.13 8.26
CA SER A 30 2.32 10.44 7.48
C SER A 30 2.88 11.83 7.79
N ALA A 31 2.01 12.78 8.16
CA ALA A 31 2.41 14.14 8.56
C ALA A 31 3.13 14.18 9.92
N LEU A 32 3.04 13.10 10.71
CA LEU A 32 3.60 13.02 12.07
C LEU A 32 4.93 12.24 12.13
N VAL A 33 5.31 11.56 11.05
CA VAL A 33 6.51 10.71 10.99
C VAL A 33 7.57 11.33 10.09
N GLN A 34 8.84 11.12 10.44
CA GLN A 34 9.96 11.56 9.61
C GLN A 34 10.10 10.64 8.39
N ASN A 35 10.25 11.22 7.20
CA ASN A 35 10.40 10.52 5.92
C ASN A 35 9.25 9.56 5.54
N PRO A 36 8.01 10.06 5.38
CA PRO A 36 6.85 9.26 5.00
C PRO A 36 6.88 8.85 3.52
N THR A 37 7.82 8.00 3.12
CA THR A 37 7.89 7.52 1.73
C THR A 37 6.66 6.69 1.37
N CYS A 38 6.32 6.62 0.08
CA CYS A 38 5.21 5.80 -0.42
C CYS A 38 5.31 4.33 0.02
N LEU A 39 6.53 3.80 0.13
CA LEU A 39 6.78 2.44 0.62
C LEU A 39 6.44 2.29 2.10
N VAL A 40 6.85 3.23 2.96
CA VAL A 40 6.53 3.21 4.39
C VAL A 40 5.01 3.29 4.60
N GLN A 41 4.34 4.15 3.84
CA GLN A 41 2.88 4.28 3.88
C GLN A 41 2.17 2.99 3.45
N ALA A 42 2.61 2.36 2.34
CA ALA A 42 2.06 1.10 1.85
C ALA A 42 2.28 -0.05 2.84
N LEU A 43 3.45 -0.10 3.48
CA LEU A 43 3.77 -1.09 4.50
C LEU A 43 2.90 -0.94 5.75
N ALA A 44 2.73 0.29 6.24
CA ALA A 44 1.86 0.58 7.37
C ALA A 44 0.40 0.16 7.08
N ALA A 45 -0.11 0.46 5.88
CA ALA A 45 -1.44 0.02 5.46
C ALA A 45 -1.56 -1.51 5.35
N LYS A 46 -0.56 -2.21 4.81
CA LYS A 46 -0.52 -3.68 4.76
C LYS A 46 -0.61 -4.29 6.15
N ILE A 47 0.12 -3.75 7.12
CA ILE A 47 0.08 -4.21 8.52
C ILE A 47 -1.32 -3.99 9.10
N LEU A 48 -1.91 -2.80 8.92
CA LEU A 48 -3.27 -2.50 9.42
C LEU A 48 -4.34 -3.41 8.81
N LEU A 49 -4.22 -3.76 7.52
CA LEU A 49 -5.10 -4.71 6.86
C LEU A 49 -4.89 -6.14 7.38
N GLY A 50 -3.63 -6.57 7.52
CA GLY A 50 -3.30 -7.89 8.07
C GLY A 50 -3.80 -8.09 9.49
N LEU A 51 -3.70 -7.07 10.35
CA LEU A 51 -4.27 -7.07 11.69
C LEU A 51 -5.80 -7.22 11.71
N ARG A 52 -6.46 -6.86 10.60
CA ARG A 52 -7.91 -7.01 10.41
C ARG A 52 -8.29 -8.26 9.60
N GLY A 53 -7.32 -9.12 9.25
CA GLY A 53 -7.54 -10.38 8.53
C GLY A 53 -7.63 -10.25 7.00
N TYR A 54 -7.29 -9.10 6.43
CA TYR A 54 -7.37 -8.83 4.99
C TYR A 54 -6.04 -9.12 4.27
N ALA A 55 -6.13 -9.86 3.17
CA ALA A 55 -5.01 -10.08 2.28
C ALA A 55 -4.65 -8.79 1.53
N SER A 56 -3.37 -8.44 1.49
CA SER A 56 -2.91 -7.31 0.67
C SER A 56 -1.45 -7.50 0.26
N GLN A 57 -1.13 -6.99 -0.93
CA GLN A 57 0.17 -7.07 -1.57
C GLN A 57 0.64 -5.68 -1.95
N ILE A 58 1.91 -5.38 -1.68
CA ILE A 58 2.52 -4.13 -2.12
C ILE A 58 3.14 -4.37 -3.48
N LYS A 59 2.88 -3.48 -4.44
CA LYS A 59 3.61 -3.42 -5.70
C LYS A 59 4.46 -2.16 -5.72
N VAL A 60 5.69 -2.33 -6.19
CA VAL A 60 6.65 -1.24 -6.39
C VAL A 60 6.89 -1.12 -7.89
N GLY A 61 6.68 0.07 -8.42
CA GLY A 61 6.90 0.41 -9.80
C GLY A 61 7.89 1.55 -9.95
N VAL A 62 8.54 1.57 -11.11
CA VAL A 62 9.46 2.63 -11.50
C VAL A 62 8.99 3.24 -12.82
N ARG A 63 9.18 4.54 -12.98
CA ARG A 63 8.99 5.24 -14.23
C ARG A 63 10.24 6.02 -14.56
N ARG A 64 10.59 6.06 -15.84
CA ARG A 64 11.65 6.91 -16.36
C ARG A 64 11.04 7.81 -17.42
N ASN A 65 11.13 9.11 -17.25
CA ASN A 65 10.74 10.09 -18.25
C ASN A 65 11.95 10.98 -18.56
N GLY A 66 12.64 10.67 -19.66
CA GLY A 66 13.95 11.25 -19.97
C GLY A 66 14.96 10.97 -18.85
N ASP A 67 15.49 12.05 -18.26
CA ASP A 67 16.43 12.01 -17.13
C ASP A 67 15.76 11.92 -15.76
N THR A 68 14.43 12.00 -15.68
CA THR A 68 13.73 11.88 -14.40
C THR A 68 13.41 10.41 -14.09
N PHE A 69 13.89 9.95 -12.94
CA PHE A 69 13.56 8.65 -12.36
C PHE A 69 12.56 8.82 -11.23
N GLY A 70 11.43 8.13 -11.30
CA GLY A 70 10.42 8.11 -10.25
C GLY A 70 10.18 6.68 -9.77
N ALA A 71 10.25 6.46 -8.46
CA ALA A 71 9.84 5.21 -7.84
C ALA A 71 8.55 5.42 -7.06
N HIS A 72 7.63 4.46 -7.13
CA HIS A 72 6.36 4.54 -6.43
C HIS A 72 5.91 3.18 -5.92
N ALA A 73 5.19 3.17 -4.81
CA ALA A 73 4.67 1.97 -4.19
C ALA A 73 3.17 2.13 -3.90
N TRP A 74 2.41 1.10 -4.23
CA TRP A 74 0.97 1.06 -3.98
C TRP A 74 0.56 -0.30 -3.41
N LEU A 75 -0.48 -0.28 -2.59
CA LEU A 75 -1.04 -1.44 -1.93
C LEU A 75 -2.26 -1.93 -2.71
N ILE A 76 -2.29 -3.22 -3.00
CA ILE A 76 -3.39 -3.89 -3.67
C ILE A 76 -4.01 -4.91 -2.72
N SER A 77 -5.33 -4.97 -2.66
CA SER A 77 -6.07 -6.06 -2.02
C SER A 77 -7.02 -6.65 -3.05
N ASP A 78 -6.82 -7.92 -3.39
CA ASP A 78 -7.65 -8.69 -4.32
C ASP A 78 -7.98 -7.92 -5.62
N GLY A 79 -6.92 -7.41 -6.26
CA GLY A 79 -7.00 -6.67 -7.53
C GLY A 79 -7.36 -5.18 -7.42
N LYS A 80 -7.83 -4.68 -6.27
CA LYS A 80 -8.13 -3.25 -6.07
C LYS A 80 -7.00 -2.49 -5.40
N ILE A 81 -6.72 -1.28 -5.87
CA ILE A 81 -5.74 -0.38 -5.24
C ILE A 81 -6.37 0.25 -3.99
N VAL A 82 -5.74 0.04 -2.84
CA VAL A 82 -6.22 0.55 -1.53
C VAL A 82 -5.47 1.82 -1.13
N LEU A 83 -4.17 1.91 -1.44
CA LEU A 83 -3.32 3.03 -1.05
C LEU A 83 -2.21 3.23 -2.09
N GLY A 84 -1.77 4.48 -2.27
CA GLY A 84 -0.65 4.80 -3.16
C GLY A 84 -1.07 5.19 -4.58
N GLY A 85 -2.18 5.90 -4.74
CA GLY A 85 -2.57 6.53 -6.00
C GLY A 85 -3.71 5.83 -6.73
N ASP A 86 -4.21 6.51 -7.77
CA ASP A 86 -5.31 6.04 -8.62
C ASP A 86 -4.80 5.14 -9.74
N SER A 87 -5.68 4.35 -10.35
CA SER A 87 -5.35 3.37 -11.40
C SER A 87 -4.58 3.98 -12.57
N GLU A 88 -4.92 5.21 -12.98
CA GLU A 88 -4.24 5.93 -14.07
C GLU A 88 -2.80 6.35 -13.71
N ASN A 89 -2.58 6.75 -12.45
CA ASN A 89 -1.26 7.15 -11.97
C ASN A 89 -0.33 5.93 -11.88
N VAL A 90 -0.86 4.82 -11.38
CA VAL A 90 -0.14 3.55 -11.24
C VAL A 90 0.18 2.92 -12.60
N ALA A 91 -0.71 3.05 -13.60
CA ALA A 91 -0.49 2.50 -14.94
C ALA A 91 0.74 3.10 -15.66
N SER A 92 1.18 4.30 -15.25
CA SER A 92 2.36 4.96 -15.79
C SER A 92 3.69 4.41 -15.23
N PHE A 93 3.65 3.54 -14.23
CA PHE A 93 4.83 2.90 -13.64
C PHE A 93 4.98 1.47 -14.15
N GLN A 94 6.20 1.10 -14.52
CA GLN A 94 6.52 -0.29 -14.82
C GLN A 94 6.71 -1.06 -13.51
N PRO A 95 5.96 -2.14 -13.26
CA PRO A 95 6.10 -2.93 -12.04
C PRO A 95 7.47 -3.62 -12.03
N LEU A 96 8.23 -3.38 -10.98
CA LEU A 96 9.56 -3.97 -10.80
C LEU A 96 9.52 -5.13 -9.79
N MET A 97 8.80 -4.93 -8.69
CA MET A 97 8.78 -5.88 -7.57
C MET A 97 7.42 -5.90 -6.90
N LYS A 98 7.09 -7.05 -6.32
CA LYS A 98 5.95 -7.25 -5.42
C LYS A 98 6.44 -7.75 -4.06
N ILE A 99 5.80 -7.30 -2.98
CA ILE A 99 6.08 -7.68 -1.60
C ILE A 99 4.80 -8.29 -1.01
N GLU A 100 4.91 -9.54 -0.55
CA GLU A 100 3.80 -10.35 -0.01
C GLU A 100 3.66 -10.24 1.50
#